data_AF-A0A1F0ZYM0-F1
#
_entry.id   AF-A0A1F0ZYM0-F1
#
_cell.length_a   1.000
_cell.length_b   1.000
_cell.length_c   1.000
_cell.angle_alpha   90.00
_cell.angle_beta   90.00
_cell.angle_gamma   90.00
#
_symmetry.space_group_name_H-M   'P 1'
#
loop_
_entity.id
_entity.type
_entity.pdbx_description
1 polymer ?
#
loop_
_entity_poly.entity_id
_entity_poly.type
_entity_poly.pdbx_seq_one_letter_code
_entity_poly.pdbx_strand_id
1 'polypeptide(L)'
;MEQKSIKELEDKIEEQLKKQSLGLPINFFSFLGNFHPDEKEAILDSIAKQNLKEGKKDFAGYYQIPLQTLIDQELVRMTIFVDDSASVTTDQDLKKAAKKLDASKLPNGAYRFYYSKGGGEKSIGYSFKVKDGKVVFYEDQKDELEEQN
;
A
#
# COMPACT_ATOMS: atom_id res chain seq x y z
N MET A 1 9.09 -13.52 16.74
CA MET A 1 7.63 -13.52 16.96
C MET A 1 7.01 -12.36 16.18
N GLU A 2 7.00 -12.40 14.84
CA GLU A 2 6.70 -11.20 14.03
C GLU A 2 5.55 -11.36 13.03
N GLN A 3 5.15 -12.59 12.69
CA GLN A 3 4.06 -12.77 11.73
C GLN A 3 2.67 -12.50 12.33
N LYS A 4 2.51 -12.72 13.65
CA LYS A 4 1.26 -12.40 14.36
C LYS A 4 0.99 -10.89 14.39
N SER A 5 2.04 -10.06 14.54
CA SER A 5 1.89 -8.60 14.64
C SER A 5 1.55 -7.92 13.31
N ILE A 6 2.04 -8.43 12.16
CA ILE A 6 1.68 -7.88 10.84
C ILE A 6 0.21 -8.14 10.56
N LYS A 7 -0.27 -9.36 10.80
CA LYS A 7 -1.68 -9.71 10.58
C LYS A 7 -2.61 -8.87 11.46
N GLU A 8 -2.26 -8.69 12.75
CA GLU A 8 -3.02 -7.81 13.65
C GLU A 8 -3.08 -6.36 13.15
N LEU A 9 -2.00 -5.87 12.53
CA LEU A 9 -1.98 -4.54 11.90
C LEU A 9 -2.86 -4.48 10.65
N GLU A 10 -2.79 -5.50 9.79
CA GLU A 10 -3.66 -5.62 8.60
C GLU A 10 -5.13 -5.63 9.01
N ASP A 11 -5.51 -6.48 9.97
CA ASP A 11 -6.87 -6.61 10.49
C ASP A 11 -7.37 -5.26 11.06
N LYS A 12 -6.53 -4.56 11.83
CA LYS A 12 -6.87 -3.24 12.40
C LYS A 12 -7.10 -2.18 11.31
N ILE A 13 -6.27 -2.16 10.27
CA ILE A 13 -6.42 -1.21 9.15
C ILE A 13 -7.68 -1.58 8.34
N GLU A 14 -7.89 -2.87 8.07
CA GLU A 14 -9.06 -3.37 7.36
C GLU A 14 -10.37 -2.95 8.04
N GLU A 15 -10.47 -3.17 9.35
CA GLU A 15 -11.65 -2.76 10.13
C GLU A 15 -11.92 -1.25 10.05
N GLN A 16 -10.86 -0.44 10.03
CA GLN A 16 -10.99 1.01 9.88
C GLN A 16 -11.49 1.37 8.49
N LEU A 17 -10.96 0.74 7.45
CA LEU A 17 -11.38 0.96 6.05
C LEU A 17 -12.84 0.56 5.82
N LYS A 18 -13.26 -0.62 6.33
CA LYS A 18 -14.63 -1.12 6.19
C LYS A 18 -15.69 -0.25 6.86
N LYS A 19 -15.32 0.55 7.86
CA LYS A 19 -16.22 1.50 8.54
C LYS A 19 -16.45 2.79 7.74
N GLN A 20 -15.65 3.07 6.72
CA GLN A 20 -15.75 4.31 5.94
C GLN A 20 -16.77 4.18 4.79
N SER A 21 -17.43 5.31 4.46
CA SER A 21 -18.37 5.37 3.33
C SER A 21 -17.64 5.73 2.04
N LEU A 22 -16.88 4.77 1.50
CA LEU A 22 -16.04 4.96 0.30
C LEU A 22 -16.81 4.84 -1.01
N GLY A 23 -18.05 4.33 -0.96
CA GLY A 23 -18.85 4.04 -2.16
C GLY A 23 -18.44 2.78 -2.90
N LEU A 24 -17.50 2.00 -2.35
CA LEU A 24 -17.11 0.67 -2.82
C LEU A 24 -17.02 -0.28 -1.63
N PRO A 25 -17.56 -1.51 -1.74
CA PRO A 25 -17.37 -2.53 -0.70
C PRO A 25 -15.90 -2.98 -0.66
N ILE A 26 -15.33 -3.00 0.55
CA ILE A 26 -13.95 -3.46 0.78
C ILE A 26 -13.97 -4.93 1.16
N ASN A 27 -13.21 -5.75 0.44
CA ASN A 27 -13.04 -7.18 0.71
C ASN A 27 -12.03 -7.38 1.84
N PHE A 28 -10.76 -7.03 1.62
CA PHE A 28 -9.69 -7.13 2.61
C PHE A 28 -8.56 -6.11 2.37
N PHE A 29 -7.65 -6.00 3.34
CA PHE A 29 -6.44 -5.19 3.25
C PHE A 29 -5.18 -6.06 3.38
N SER A 30 -4.13 -5.74 2.62
CA SER A 30 -2.83 -6.40 2.83
C SER A 30 -1.62 -5.56 2.41
N PHE A 31 -0.50 -5.81 3.07
CA PHE A 31 0.83 -5.37 2.69
C PHE A 31 1.40 -6.29 1.59
N LEU A 32 1.52 -5.79 0.36
CA LEU A 32 2.07 -6.55 -0.76
C LEU A 32 3.43 -6.01 -1.20
N GLY A 33 4.35 -6.89 -1.58
CA GLY A 33 5.63 -6.48 -2.15
C GLY A 33 5.43 -5.63 -3.40
N ASN A 34 6.19 -4.55 -3.51
CA ASN A 34 6.15 -3.59 -4.61
C ASN A 34 7.46 -3.64 -5.40
N PHE A 35 7.77 -4.81 -5.94
CA PHE A 35 9.01 -5.07 -6.69
C PHE A 35 8.70 -5.82 -7.97
N HIS A 36 9.56 -5.64 -8.98
CA HIS A 36 9.65 -6.64 -10.04
C HIS A 36 10.31 -7.93 -9.48
N PRO A 37 9.82 -9.12 -9.86
CA PRO A 37 10.31 -10.37 -9.28
C PRO A 37 11.83 -10.59 -9.42
N ASP A 38 12.42 -10.09 -10.51
CA ASP A 38 13.84 -10.16 -10.85
C ASP A 38 14.71 -9.18 -10.05
N GLU A 39 14.16 -8.06 -9.58
CA GLU A 39 14.90 -7.05 -8.80
C GLU A 39 14.82 -7.30 -7.29
N LYS A 40 13.78 -8.05 -6.86
CA LYS A 40 13.43 -8.23 -5.45
C LYS A 40 14.61 -8.71 -4.60
N GLU A 41 15.29 -9.78 -5.01
CA GLU A 41 16.36 -10.37 -4.20
C GLU A 41 17.51 -9.39 -3.99
N ALA A 42 17.98 -8.73 -5.05
CA ALA A 42 19.11 -7.79 -4.98
C ALA A 42 18.82 -6.59 -4.07
N ILE A 43 17.59 -6.04 -4.13
CA ILE A 43 17.16 -4.93 -3.28
C ILE A 43 17.13 -5.36 -1.82
N LEU A 44 16.48 -6.49 -1.50
CA LEU A 44 16.37 -6.99 -0.14
C LEU A 44 17.75 -7.36 0.46
N ASP A 45 18.64 -7.94 -0.35
CA ASP A 45 20.02 -8.27 0.02
C ASP A 45 20.81 -7.02 0.42
N SER A 46 20.66 -5.93 -0.34
CA SER A 46 21.35 -4.66 -0.10
C SER A 46 20.91 -4.05 1.23
N ILE A 47 19.60 -4.02 1.50
CA ILE A 47 19.02 -3.46 2.73
C ILE A 47 19.42 -4.27 3.95
N ALA A 48 19.36 -5.60 3.87
CA ALA A 48 19.77 -6.49 4.95
C ALA A 48 21.25 -6.25 5.34
N LYS A 49 22.14 -6.14 4.34
CA LYS A 49 23.56 -5.84 4.55
C LYS A 49 23.76 -4.47 5.20
N GLN A 50 22.99 -3.45 4.80
CA GLN A 50 23.07 -2.12 5.40
C GLN A 50 22.57 -2.11 6.85
N ASN A 51 21.42 -2.73 7.13
CA ASN A 51 20.87 -2.81 8.49
C ASN A 51 21.82 -3.52 9.48
N LEU A 52 22.52 -4.56 9.02
CA LEU A 52 23.55 -5.24 9.79
C LEU A 52 24.72 -4.28 10.15
N LYS A 53 25.19 -3.48 9.18
CA LYS A 53 26.22 -2.46 9.42
C LYS A 53 25.78 -1.40 10.42
N GLU A 54 24.49 -1.04 10.40
CA GLU A 54 23.87 -0.09 11.33
C GLU A 54 23.57 -0.71 12.72
N GLY A 55 23.87 -1.99 12.93
CA GLY A 55 23.74 -2.67 14.22
C GLY A 55 22.31 -2.99 14.64
N LYS A 56 21.35 -2.96 13.71
CA LYS A 56 19.96 -3.39 13.96
C LYS A 56 19.94 -4.90 14.24
N LYS A 57 19.11 -5.35 15.18
CA LYS A 57 19.06 -6.76 15.64
C LYS A 57 17.65 -7.36 15.74
N ASP A 58 16.60 -6.56 15.54
CA ASP A 58 15.21 -7.01 15.64
C ASP A 58 14.69 -7.36 14.25
N PHE A 59 14.48 -8.66 14.02
CA PHE A 59 14.41 -9.18 12.68
C PHE A 59 13.63 -10.51 12.55
N ALA A 60 12.73 -10.63 11.54
CA ALA A 60 12.18 -11.92 11.06
C ALA A 60 12.18 -12.09 9.54
N GLY A 61 12.10 -13.36 9.12
CA GLY A 61 12.18 -13.80 7.72
C GLY A 61 13.62 -13.98 7.24
N TYR A 62 13.80 -14.37 5.97
CA TYR A 62 15.12 -14.59 5.37
C TYR A 62 15.97 -13.30 5.33
N TYR A 63 15.32 -12.14 5.17
CA TYR A 63 15.99 -10.85 4.99
C TYR A 63 15.99 -9.93 6.20
N GLN A 64 15.16 -10.19 7.22
CA GLN A 64 15.31 -9.48 8.49
C GLN A 64 15.20 -7.93 8.29
N ILE A 65 14.10 -7.43 7.73
CA ILE A 65 13.91 -5.99 7.44
C ILE A 65 12.65 -5.47 8.14
N PRO A 66 12.73 -4.36 8.90
CA PRO A 66 11.55 -3.76 9.53
C PRO A 66 10.49 -3.35 8.49
N LEU A 67 9.20 -3.59 8.80
CA LEU A 67 8.09 -3.19 7.93
C LEU A 67 8.13 -1.70 7.59
N GLN A 68 8.45 -0.85 8.57
CA GLN A 68 8.56 0.60 8.35
C GLN A 68 9.62 0.93 7.30
N THR A 69 10.78 0.27 7.31
CA THR A 69 11.82 0.45 6.27
C THR A 69 11.30 0.07 4.89
N LEU A 70 10.53 -1.01 4.79
CA LEU A 70 9.97 -1.43 3.51
C LEU A 70 8.89 -0.45 3.02
N ILE A 71 8.12 0.18 3.93
CA ILE A 71 7.15 1.23 3.60
C ILE A 71 7.86 2.50 3.14
N ASP A 72 8.86 2.96 3.90
CA ASP A 72 9.60 4.20 3.64
C ASP A 72 10.35 4.15 2.31
N GLN A 73 10.84 2.98 1.92
CA GLN A 73 11.49 2.75 0.63
C GLN A 73 10.49 2.38 -0.50
N GLU A 74 9.18 2.47 -0.24
CA GLU A 74 8.11 2.09 -1.18
C GLU A 74 8.23 0.67 -1.75
N LEU A 75 8.85 -0.23 -0.98
CA LEU A 75 9.06 -1.64 -1.29
C LEU A 75 7.86 -2.51 -0.92
N VAL A 76 6.93 -1.96 -0.16
CA VAL A 76 5.60 -2.52 0.08
C VAL A 76 4.55 -1.53 -0.39
N ARG A 77 3.44 -2.07 -0.85
CA ARG A 77 2.24 -1.34 -1.22
C ARG A 77 1.09 -1.82 -0.35
N MET A 78 0.46 -0.87 0.32
CA MET A 78 -0.77 -1.06 1.08
C MET A 78 -1.94 -1.23 0.12
N THR A 79 -2.38 -2.46 -0.07
CA THR A 79 -3.37 -2.82 -1.09
C THR A 79 -4.73 -3.02 -0.44
N ILE A 80 -5.71 -2.22 -0.88
CA ILE A 80 -7.10 -2.30 -0.46
C ILE A 80 -7.86 -3.05 -1.56
N PHE A 81 -8.27 -4.27 -1.26
CA PHE A 81 -8.99 -5.12 -2.21
C PHE A 81 -10.47 -4.76 -2.20
N VAL A 82 -10.99 -4.40 -3.36
CA VAL A 82 -12.42 -4.13 -3.57
C VAL A 82 -13.13 -5.45 -3.84
N ASP A 83 -14.29 -5.62 -3.23
CA ASP A 83 -15.14 -6.81 -3.38
C ASP A 83 -15.68 -6.94 -4.81
N ASP A 84 -15.86 -8.17 -5.29
CA ASP A 84 -16.28 -8.45 -6.67
C ASP A 84 -17.73 -8.06 -6.95
N SER A 85 -18.55 -7.89 -5.90
CA SER A 85 -19.89 -7.30 -5.98
C SER A 85 -19.89 -5.83 -6.39
N ALA A 86 -18.74 -5.16 -6.32
CA ALA A 86 -18.63 -3.77 -6.75
C ALA A 86 -18.80 -3.64 -8.28
N SER A 87 -19.49 -2.58 -8.71
CA SER A 87 -19.61 -2.20 -10.13
C SER A 87 -18.41 -1.38 -10.61
N VAL A 88 -17.18 -1.84 -10.31
CA VAL A 88 -15.96 -1.19 -10.79
C VAL A 88 -15.77 -1.50 -12.27
N THR A 89 -15.76 -0.46 -13.09
CA THR A 89 -15.55 -0.59 -14.54
C THR A 89 -14.28 0.11 -15.02
N THR A 90 -13.81 1.10 -14.25
CA THR A 90 -12.65 1.92 -14.58
C THR A 90 -11.82 2.24 -13.33
N ASP A 91 -10.58 2.68 -13.55
CA ASP A 91 -9.73 3.24 -12.49
C ASP A 91 -10.33 4.52 -11.90
N GLN A 92 -11.15 5.26 -12.64
CA GLN A 92 -11.85 6.46 -12.15
C GLN A 92 -12.85 6.15 -11.04
N ASP A 93 -13.46 4.96 -11.04
CA ASP A 93 -14.33 4.53 -9.94
C ASP A 93 -13.53 4.33 -8.65
N LEU A 94 -12.32 3.77 -8.77
CA LEU A 94 -11.38 3.62 -7.66
C LEU A 94 -10.82 4.98 -7.19
N LYS A 95 -10.56 5.91 -8.13
CA LYS A 95 -10.14 7.30 -7.80
C LYS A 95 -11.21 8.03 -6.99
N LYS A 96 -12.49 7.86 -7.31
CA LYS A 96 -13.61 8.44 -6.53
C LYS A 96 -13.63 7.91 -5.10
N ALA A 97 -13.38 6.62 -4.90
CA ALA A 97 -13.27 6.04 -3.56
C ALA A 97 -12.06 6.58 -2.80
N ALA A 98 -10.90 6.71 -3.46
CA ALA A 98 -9.71 7.30 -2.87
C ALA A 98 -9.92 8.76 -2.44
N LYS A 99 -10.69 9.56 -3.19
CA LYS A 99 -11.05 10.94 -2.79
C LYS A 99 -11.92 11.02 -1.53
N LYS A 100 -12.65 9.94 -1.19
CA LYS A 100 -13.51 9.86 0.00
C LYS A 100 -12.80 9.23 1.21
N LEU A 101 -11.59 8.72 1.01
CA LEU A 101 -10.84 8.02 2.05
C LEU A 101 -10.37 8.99 3.13
N ASP A 102 -10.85 8.79 4.35
CA ASP A 102 -10.26 9.39 5.54
C ASP A 102 -8.97 8.62 5.88
N ALA A 103 -7.84 9.23 5.55
CA ALA A 103 -6.52 8.66 5.77
C ALA A 103 -5.90 9.08 7.12
N SER A 104 -6.60 9.80 7.98
CA SER A 104 -6.05 10.40 9.21
C SER A 104 -5.44 9.39 10.19
N LYS A 105 -5.89 8.13 10.13
CA LYS A 105 -5.43 7.03 10.97
C LYS A 105 -4.62 5.97 10.22
N LEU A 106 -4.38 6.18 8.92
CA LEU A 106 -3.61 5.27 8.09
C LEU A 106 -2.11 5.62 8.15
N PRO A 107 -1.22 4.62 8.09
CA PRO A 107 0.21 4.89 7.97
C PRO A 107 0.54 5.62 6.66
N ASN A 108 1.63 6.40 6.67
CA ASN A 108 2.16 7.00 5.46
C ASN A 108 2.66 5.92 4.48
N GLY A 109 2.68 6.22 3.19
CA GLY A 109 3.32 5.42 2.16
C GLY A 109 2.45 5.15 0.94
N ALA A 110 2.83 4.15 0.14
CA ALA A 110 2.19 3.85 -1.14
C ALA A 110 0.96 2.95 -0.97
N TYR A 111 -0.18 3.40 -1.50
CA TYR A 111 -1.45 2.69 -1.46
C TYR A 111 -1.95 2.34 -2.86
N ARG A 112 -2.85 1.35 -2.92
CA ARG A 112 -3.63 1.04 -4.12
C ARG A 112 -5.00 0.49 -3.75
N PHE A 113 -6.05 1.01 -4.38
CA PHE A 113 -7.28 0.24 -4.55
C PHE A 113 -7.08 -0.76 -5.68
N TYR A 114 -7.43 -2.01 -5.44
CA TYR A 114 -7.30 -3.09 -6.42
C TYR A 114 -8.62 -3.84 -6.55
N TYR A 115 -9.09 -3.99 -7.77
CA TYR A 115 -10.28 -4.73 -8.13
C TYR A 115 -9.92 -5.79 -9.16
N SER A 116 -10.42 -7.01 -8.95
CA SER A 116 -10.29 -8.12 -9.88
C SER A 116 -11.61 -8.87 -9.92
N LYS A 117 -12.27 -8.88 -11.07
CA LYS A 117 -13.26 -9.93 -11.35
C LYS A 117 -12.47 -11.21 -11.56
N GLY A 118 -12.71 -12.23 -10.73
CA GLY A 118 -12.01 -13.51 -10.88
C GLY A 118 -12.17 -14.10 -12.29
N GLY A 119 -11.42 -15.15 -12.61
CA GLY A 119 -11.59 -15.89 -13.88
C GLY A 119 -10.82 -15.34 -15.09
N GLY A 120 -9.76 -14.55 -14.87
CA GLY A 120 -8.85 -14.10 -15.93
C GLY A 120 -9.26 -12.81 -16.63
N GLU A 121 -10.29 -12.13 -16.13
CA GLU A 121 -10.62 -10.77 -16.56
C GLU A 121 -9.54 -9.75 -16.13
N LYS A 122 -9.50 -8.61 -16.81
CA LYS A 122 -8.53 -7.55 -16.52
C LYS A 122 -8.77 -6.97 -15.12
N SER A 123 -7.74 -7.05 -14.28
CA SER A 123 -7.70 -6.32 -13.02
C SER A 123 -7.58 -4.82 -13.25
N ILE A 124 -8.19 -4.03 -12.35
CA ILE A 124 -8.15 -2.57 -12.36
C ILE A 124 -7.53 -2.14 -11.04
N GLY A 125 -6.59 -1.20 -11.10
CA GLY A 125 -5.97 -0.64 -9.91
C GLY A 125 -5.80 0.86 -10.01
N TYR A 126 -5.97 1.55 -8.90
CA TYR A 126 -5.68 2.98 -8.78
C TYR A 126 -4.76 3.22 -7.61
N SER A 127 -3.61 3.84 -7.88
CA SER A 127 -2.53 4.02 -6.91
C SER A 127 -2.46 5.46 -6.45
N PHE A 128 -2.15 5.67 -5.17
CA PHE A 128 -2.03 6.98 -4.53
C PHE A 128 -1.07 6.87 -3.35
N LYS A 129 -0.70 7.99 -2.73
CA LYS A 129 0.06 8.00 -1.48
C LYS A 129 -0.81 8.47 -0.32
N VAL A 130 -0.48 8.01 0.88
CA VAL A 130 -0.91 8.66 2.13
C VAL A 130 0.29 9.38 2.72
N LYS A 131 0.11 10.66 3.05
CA LYS A 131 1.11 11.48 3.73
C LYS A 131 0.41 12.39 4.72
N ASP A 132 0.89 12.37 5.96
CA ASP A 132 0.41 13.21 7.06
C ASP A 132 -1.13 13.13 7.24
N GLY A 133 -1.65 11.91 7.15
CA GLY A 133 -3.07 11.61 7.29
C GLY A 133 -3.94 12.04 6.11
N LYS A 134 -3.35 12.41 4.97
CA LYS A 134 -4.05 12.86 3.76
C LYS A 134 -3.73 11.98 2.57
N VAL A 135 -4.71 11.82 1.68
CA VAL A 135 -4.51 11.21 0.37
C VAL A 135 -3.83 12.21 -0.56
N VAL A 136 -2.76 11.77 -1.22
CA VAL A 136 -2.02 12.54 -2.22
C VAL A 136 -2.03 11.77 -3.54
N PHE A 137 -2.59 12.37 -4.58
CA PHE A 137 -2.63 11.76 -5.91
C PHE A 137 -1.35 12.09 -6.68
N TYR A 138 -0.83 11.12 -7.43
CA TYR A 138 0.41 11.31 -8.21
C TYR A 138 0.27 12.37 -9.32
N GLU A 139 -0.94 12.59 -9.82
CA GLU A 139 -1.22 13.63 -10.82
C GLU A 139 -1.06 15.03 -10.22
N ASP A 140 -1.54 15.24 -8.99
CA ASP A 140 -1.47 16.52 -8.28
C ASP A 140 -0.01 16.89 -7.88
N GLN A 141 0.91 15.92 -7.90
CA GLN A 141 2.33 16.15 -7.59
C GLN A 141 3.12 16.75 -8.76
N LYS A 142 2.57 16.77 -9.99
CA LYS A 142 3.24 17.40 -11.13
C LYS A 142 3.14 18.92 -11.10
N ASP A 143 2.05 19.46 -10.55
CA ASP A 143 1.81 20.90 -10.52
C ASP A 143 2.71 21.64 -9.51
N GLU A 144 3.17 20.97 -8.44
CA GLU A 144 4.09 21.57 -7.44
C GLU A 144 5.51 21.86 -7.99
N LEU A 145 5.89 21.24 -9.11
CA LEU A 145 7.20 21.45 -9.76
C LEU A 145 7.17 22.58 -10.80
N GLU A 146 5.98 22.95 -11.32
CA GLU A 146 5.85 24.01 -12.34
C GLU A 146 5.72 25.41 -11.71
N GLU A 147 5.27 25.53 -10.46
CA GLU A 147 5.21 26.82 -9.73
C GLU A 147 6.58 27.33 -9.20
N GLN A 148 7.67 26.59 -9.43
CA GLN A 148 9.03 26.96 -9.00
C GLN A 148 9.96 27.40 -10.15
N ASN A 149 9.46 27.55 -11.39
CA ASN A 149 10.24 28.04 -12.54
C ASN A 149 9.87 29.45 -12.98
#